data_AF-A0A1F6DFF3-F1
#
_entry.id   AF-A0A1F6DFF3-F1
#
_cell.length_a   1.000
_cell.length_b   1.000
_cell.length_c   1.000
_cell.angle_alpha   90.00
_cell.angle_beta   90.00
_cell.angle_gamma   90.00
#
_symmetry.space_group_name_H-M   'P 1'
#
loop_
_entity.id
_entity.type
_entity.pdbx_description
1 polymer ?
#
loop_
_entity_poly.entity_id
_entity_poly.type
_entity_poly.pdbx_seq_one_letter_code
_entity_poly.pdbx_strand_id
1 'polypeptide(L)'
;MNGFLQSLKILILAIVLSIGVSYVYAWTGPAATAPGGNILAPVNVSATSQVKSAGLWVGSLGTDGGASFGGGVKIGNNDTACTPGISGTFRYNAGIMQYCNGSVWRMR
;
A
#
# COMPACT_ATOMS: atom_id res chain seq x y z
N MET A 1 -28.59 -57.74 2.34
CA MET A 1 -28.26 -56.38 1.87
C MET A 1 -28.41 -56.37 0.35
N ASN A 2 -29.39 -55.64 -0.18
CA ASN A 2 -29.83 -55.76 -1.57
C ASN A 2 -28.75 -55.20 -2.50
N GLY A 3 -28.13 -56.03 -3.34
CA GLY A 3 -26.95 -55.70 -4.15
C GLY A 3 -27.07 -54.41 -4.99
N PHE A 4 -28.29 -54.02 -5.38
CA PHE A 4 -28.58 -52.76 -6.06
C PHE A 4 -28.16 -51.51 -5.25
N LEU A 5 -28.53 -51.44 -3.96
CA LEU A 5 -28.19 -50.30 -3.10
C LEU A 5 -26.67 -50.22 -2.84
N GLN A 6 -25.98 -51.35 -2.90
CA GLN A 6 -24.53 -51.42 -2.73
C GLN A 6 -23.81 -50.90 -3.98
N SER A 7 -24.26 -51.31 -5.17
CA SER A 7 -23.74 -50.78 -6.45
C SER A 7 -23.97 -49.28 -6.60
N LEU A 8 -25.14 -48.77 -6.17
CA LEU A 8 -25.44 -47.33 -6.22
C LEU A 8 -24.50 -46.51 -5.33
N LYS A 9 -24.19 -46.99 -4.12
CA LYS A 9 -23.24 -46.34 -3.21
C LYS A 9 -21.83 -46.27 -3.80
N ILE A 10 -21.38 -47.36 -4.44
CA ILE A 10 -20.07 -47.43 -5.10
C ILE A 10 -20.01 -46.43 -6.26
N LEU A 11 -21.08 -46.35 -7.06
CA LEU A 11 -21.16 -45.41 -8.18
C LEU A 11 -21.08 -43.95 -7.72
N ILE A 12 -21.84 -43.59 -6.68
CA ILE A 12 -21.83 -42.24 -6.11
C ILE A 12 -20.43 -41.89 -5.59
N LEU A 13 -19.78 -42.81 -4.89
CA LEU A 13 -18.42 -42.61 -4.39
C LEU A 13 -17.41 -42.39 -5.53
N ALA A 14 -17.52 -43.17 -6.61
CA ALA A 14 -16.65 -43.04 -7.78
C ALA A 14 -16.83 -41.69 -8.49
N ILE A 15 -18.07 -41.19 -8.59
CA ILE A 15 -18.37 -39.88 -9.18
C ILE A 15 -17.80 -38.75 -8.32
N VAL A 16 -18.03 -38.80 -7.00
CA VAL A 16 -17.49 -37.79 -6.07
C VAL A 16 -15.96 -37.76 -6.11
N LEU A 17 -15.33 -38.94 -6.13
CA LEU A 17 -13.87 -39.04 -6.17
C LEU A 17 -13.29 -38.51 -7.49
N SER A 18 -13.89 -38.84 -8.63
CA SER A 18 -13.43 -38.37 -9.95
C SER A 18 -13.57 -36.86 -10.12
N ILE A 19 -14.64 -36.26 -9.60
CA ILE A 19 -14.83 -34.80 -9.57
C ILE A 19 -13.78 -34.16 -8.63
N GLY A 20 -13.61 -34.71 -7.42
CA GLY A 20 -12.62 -34.21 -6.47
C GLY A 20 -11.20 -34.20 -7.04
N VAL A 21 -10.80 -35.28 -7.73
CA VAL A 21 -9.51 -35.38 -8.41
C VAL A 21 -9.37 -34.30 -9.49
N SER A 22 -10.42 -34.03 -10.26
CA SER A 22 -10.40 -32.98 -11.30
C SER A 22 -10.16 -31.58 -10.71
N TYR A 23 -10.77 -31.27 -9.56
CA TYR A 23 -10.54 -30.00 -8.86
C TYR A 23 -9.11 -29.88 -8.31
N VAL A 24 -8.52 -30.97 -7.83
CA VAL A 24 -7.13 -30.99 -7.38
C VAL A 24 -6.17 -30.74 -8.55
N TYR A 25 -6.40 -31.33 -9.71
CA TYR A 25 -5.58 -31.10 -10.91
C TYR A 25 -5.72 -29.70 -11.50
N ALA A 26 -6.88 -29.05 -11.34
CA ALA A 26 -7.11 -27.68 -11.80
C ALA A 26 -6.50 -26.62 -10.87
N TRP A 27 -6.13 -26.99 -9.64
CA TRP A 27 -5.47 -26.06 -8.73
C TRP A 27 -4.06 -25.77 -9.22
N THR A 28 -3.81 -24.51 -9.56
CA THR A 28 -2.48 -23.98 -9.81
C THR A 28 -2.09 -23.11 -8.62
N GLY A 29 -0.96 -23.43 -8.00
CA GLY A 29 -0.41 -22.61 -6.93
C GLY A 29 -0.01 -21.22 -7.44
N PRO A 30 0.35 -20.29 -6.54
CA PRO A 30 0.86 -18.98 -6.92
C PRO A 30 2.04 -19.13 -7.90
N ALA A 31 1.95 -18.45 -9.06
CA ALA A 31 2.98 -18.51 -10.09
C ALA A 31 4.28 -17.79 -9.69
N ALA A 32 4.22 -16.89 -8.72
CA ALA A 32 5.37 -16.18 -8.21
C ALA A 32 6.10 -17.02 -7.15
N THR A 33 7.43 -17.13 -7.28
CA THR A 33 8.28 -17.74 -6.24
C THR A 33 8.22 -16.88 -4.98
N ALA A 34 7.86 -17.45 -3.84
CA ALA A 34 7.87 -16.72 -2.56
C ALA A 34 9.28 -16.16 -2.28
N PRO A 35 9.41 -14.91 -1.80
CA PRO A 35 8.36 -13.95 -1.42
C PRO A 35 7.87 -13.03 -2.55
N GLY A 36 8.21 -13.31 -3.82
CA GLY A 36 7.79 -12.55 -4.99
C GLY A 36 6.28 -12.58 -5.23
N GLY A 37 5.76 -11.56 -5.92
CA GLY A 37 4.32 -11.41 -6.19
C GLY A 37 3.53 -10.77 -5.04
N ASN A 38 4.15 -10.53 -3.90
CA ASN A 38 3.55 -9.73 -2.83
C ASN A 38 3.45 -8.26 -3.27
N ILE A 39 2.27 -7.67 -3.11
CA ILE A 39 2.14 -6.21 -3.05
C ILE A 39 2.87 -5.70 -1.80
N LEU A 40 3.44 -4.49 -1.88
CA LEU A 40 4.07 -3.85 -0.71
C LEU A 40 3.06 -3.83 0.43
N ALA A 41 3.43 -4.44 1.57
CA ALA A 41 2.57 -4.47 2.73
C ALA A 41 2.25 -3.01 3.14
N PRO A 42 0.97 -2.66 3.34
CA PRO A 42 0.63 -1.35 3.89
C PRO A 42 1.29 -1.19 5.26
N VAL A 43 1.82 0.00 5.58
CA VAL A 43 2.33 0.31 6.92
C VAL A 43 1.24 0.12 7.99
N ASN A 44 -0.02 0.41 7.63
CA ASN A 44 -1.24 0.07 8.38
C ASN A 44 -2.48 0.30 7.51
N VAL A 45 -3.52 -0.51 7.71
CA VAL A 45 -4.86 -0.33 7.08
C VAL A 45 -5.97 -0.09 8.09
N SER A 46 -5.66 -0.10 9.40
CA SER A 46 -6.65 0.15 10.44
C SER A 46 -7.08 1.63 10.46
N ALA A 47 -8.37 1.86 10.77
CA ALA A 47 -8.90 3.19 11.04
C ALA A 47 -8.46 3.77 12.41
N THR A 48 -7.79 2.97 13.24
CA THR A 48 -7.29 3.40 14.55
C THR A 48 -6.02 4.23 14.42
N SER A 49 -5.86 5.26 15.27
CA SER A 49 -4.64 6.06 15.35
C SER A 49 -3.41 5.21 15.67
N GLN A 50 -2.32 5.46 14.96
CA GLN A 50 -1.03 4.88 15.27
C GLN A 50 -0.13 5.89 15.97
N VAL A 51 0.58 5.41 16.98
CA VAL A 51 1.57 6.20 17.69
C VAL A 51 2.92 5.51 17.57
N LYS A 52 3.91 6.26 17.07
CA LYS A 52 5.31 5.85 17.10
C LYS A 52 6.01 6.63 18.20
N SER A 53 6.39 5.97 19.29
CA SER A 53 7.02 6.61 20.45
C SER A 53 8.42 7.17 20.17
N ALA A 54 9.02 6.81 19.04
CA ALA A 54 10.32 7.26 18.58
C ALA A 54 10.20 7.94 17.20
N GLY A 55 11.33 8.23 16.56
CA GLY A 55 11.35 8.84 15.23
C GLY A 55 10.68 7.99 14.14
N LEU A 56 10.13 8.67 13.14
CA LEU A 56 9.60 8.11 11.91
C LEU A 56 10.40 8.68 10.73
N TRP A 57 11.02 7.81 9.94
CA TRP A 57 11.68 8.18 8.68
C TRP A 57 10.86 7.68 7.50
N VAL A 58 10.48 8.58 6.61
CA VAL A 58 9.70 8.28 5.39
C VAL A 58 10.31 9.04 4.21
N GLY A 59 10.27 8.45 3.01
CA GLY A 59 10.76 9.11 1.79
C GLY A 59 9.89 10.29 1.35
N SER A 60 8.59 10.23 1.63
CA SER A 60 7.62 11.30 1.42
C SER A 60 6.47 11.15 2.40
N LEU A 61 5.81 12.25 2.78
CA LEU A 61 4.65 12.28 3.66
C LEU A 61 3.54 13.13 3.02
N GLY A 62 2.37 12.53 2.79
CA GLY A 62 1.14 13.23 2.45
C GLY A 62 0.09 12.98 3.53
N THR A 63 -0.70 13.99 3.86
CA THR A 63 -1.73 13.92 4.92
C THR A 63 -2.98 14.68 4.50
N ASP A 64 -4.14 14.02 4.50
CA ASP A 64 -5.41 14.66 4.13
C ASP A 64 -6.01 15.48 5.28
N GLY A 65 -5.74 15.09 6.53
CA GLY A 65 -6.22 15.77 7.74
C GLY A 65 -5.30 16.87 8.27
N GLY A 66 -4.21 17.18 7.56
CA GLY A 66 -3.17 18.12 7.99
C GLY A 66 -2.07 17.48 8.85
N ALA A 67 -1.02 18.26 9.11
CA ALA A 67 0.14 17.86 9.89
C ALA A 67 0.46 18.92 10.96
N SER A 68 0.66 18.47 12.20
CA SER A 68 1.11 19.32 13.32
C SER A 68 2.50 18.88 13.77
N PHE A 69 3.42 19.83 13.86
CA PHE A 69 4.79 19.58 14.33
C PHE A 69 4.98 20.31 15.67
N GLY A 70 5.20 19.56 16.74
CA GLY A 70 5.46 20.13 18.07
C GLY A 70 6.88 20.66 18.25
N GLY A 71 7.78 20.41 17.29
CA GLY A 71 9.17 20.85 17.28
C GLY A 71 9.54 21.62 16.01
N GLY A 72 10.85 21.82 15.81
CA GLY A 72 11.36 22.52 14.62
C GLY A 72 11.16 21.72 13.33
N VAL A 73 10.84 22.43 12.24
CA VAL A 73 10.75 21.86 10.89
C VAL A 73 11.93 22.35 10.05
N LYS A 74 12.79 21.44 9.60
CA LYS A 74 13.87 21.75 8.66
C LYS A 74 13.33 21.66 7.24
N ILE A 75 13.31 22.79 6.53
CA ILE A 75 12.91 22.87 5.13
C ILE A 75 14.17 22.79 4.25
N GLY A 76 14.13 21.96 3.21
CA GLY A 76 15.23 21.84 2.24
C GLY A 76 15.26 22.96 1.22
N ASN A 77 16.34 23.03 0.44
CA ASN A 77 16.36 23.82 -0.78
C ASN A 77 15.64 23.07 -1.91
N ASN A 78 14.96 23.81 -2.77
CA ASN A 78 14.43 23.32 -4.02
C ASN A 78 14.72 24.34 -5.12
N ASP A 79 15.52 23.93 -6.12
CA ASP A 79 15.89 24.77 -7.26
C ASP A 79 14.83 24.74 -8.38
N THR A 80 13.73 24.01 -8.19
CA THR A 80 12.59 23.98 -9.11
C THR A 80 12.00 25.39 -9.26
N ALA A 81 11.72 25.80 -10.50
CA ALA A 81 11.05 27.05 -10.80
C ALA A 81 9.68 27.11 -10.10
N CYS A 82 9.34 28.26 -9.51
CA CYS A 82 8.03 28.48 -8.93
C CYS A 82 6.99 28.54 -10.06
N THR A 83 6.13 27.54 -10.14
CA THR A 83 5.05 27.41 -11.13
C THR A 83 3.72 27.21 -10.39
N PRO A 84 2.57 27.32 -11.08
CA PRO A 84 1.27 27.10 -10.44
C PRO A 84 1.14 25.71 -9.78
N GLY A 85 1.83 24.69 -10.32
CA GLY A 85 1.79 23.32 -9.78
C GLY A 85 2.45 23.13 -8.41
N ILE A 86 3.29 24.08 -7.96
CA ILE A 86 3.93 24.06 -6.64
C ILE A 86 3.63 25.32 -5.81
N SER A 87 2.57 26.04 -6.18
CA SER A 87 2.05 27.18 -5.41
C SER A 87 1.81 26.80 -3.95
N GLY A 88 2.19 27.67 -3.01
CA GLY A 88 2.03 27.46 -1.57
C GLY A 88 3.13 26.63 -0.91
N THR A 89 4.07 26.07 -1.67
CA THR A 89 5.23 25.37 -1.10
C THR A 89 6.23 26.33 -0.48
N PHE A 90 6.95 25.85 0.55
CA PHE A 90 8.07 26.55 1.16
C PHE A 90 9.41 25.94 0.72
N ARG A 91 10.44 26.77 0.60
CA ARG A 91 11.83 26.31 0.46
C ARG A 91 12.76 27.13 1.35
N TYR A 92 13.93 26.58 1.64
CA TYR A 92 15.02 27.30 2.24
C TYR A 92 16.16 27.48 1.23
N ASN A 93 16.33 28.70 0.72
CA ASN A 93 17.29 29.01 -0.33
C ASN A 93 18.08 30.26 0.05
N ALA A 94 19.40 30.25 -0.20
CA ALA A 94 20.30 31.38 0.10
C ALA A 94 20.15 31.93 1.55
N GLY A 95 19.98 31.04 2.53
CA GLY A 95 19.90 31.41 3.95
C GLY A 95 18.55 31.92 4.43
N ILE A 96 17.53 31.97 3.56
CA ILE A 96 16.19 32.48 3.90
C ILE A 96 15.08 31.51 3.52
N MET A 97 13.97 31.59 4.26
CA MET A 97 12.74 30.89 3.92
C MET A 97 11.96 31.70 2.87
N GLN A 98 11.51 31.01 1.82
CA GLN A 98 10.74 31.57 0.73
C GLN A 98 9.49 30.72 0.48
N TYR A 99 8.43 31.32 -0.04
CA TYR A 99 7.24 30.60 -0.49
C TYR A 99 7.01 30.82 -2.00
N CYS A 100 6.44 29.84 -2.68
CA CYS A 100 6.07 29.97 -4.09
C CYS A 100 4.67 30.56 -4.21
N ASN A 101 4.52 31.68 -4.91
CA ASN A 101 3.22 32.32 -5.16
C ASN A 101 2.54 31.84 -6.47
N GLY A 102 3.06 30.79 -7.10
CA GLY A 102 2.60 30.28 -8.40
C GLY A 102 3.34 30.84 -9.62
N SER A 103 4.26 31.79 -9.45
CA SER A 103 5.07 32.32 -10.56
C SER A 103 6.48 32.72 -10.16
N VAL A 104 6.68 33.16 -8.91
CA VAL A 104 7.98 33.55 -8.38
C VAL A 104 8.13 33.14 -6.92
N TRP A 105 9.36 32.86 -6.51
CA TRP A 105 9.68 32.67 -5.10
C TRP A 105 9.69 34.02 -4.39
N ARG A 106 8.87 34.13 -3.34
CA ARG A 106 8.74 35.34 -2.53
C ARG A 106 9.35 35.10 -1.16
N MET A 107 10.03 36.12 -0.67
CA MET A 107 10.37 36.20 0.75
C MET A 107 9.09 36.59 1.49
N ARG A 108 8.89 36.03 2.67
CA ARG A 108 7.82 36.50 3.55
C ARG A 108 8.20 37.82 4.19
#